data_AF-E0RVE5-F1
#
_entry.id   AF-E0RVE5-F1
#
_cell.length_a   1.000
_cell.length_b   1.000
_cell.length_c   1.000
_cell.angle_alpha   90.00
_cell.angle_beta   90.00
_cell.angle_gamma   90.00
#
_symmetry.space_group_name_H-M   'P 1'
#
loop_
_entity.id
_entity.type
_entity.pdbx_description
1 polymer ?
#
loop_
_entity_poly.entity_id
_entity_poly.type
_entity_poly.pdbx_seq_one_letter_code
_entity_poly.pdbx_strand_id
1 'polypeptide(L)'
;MAADLNAYLNDKFGIETQDIRTYSPLTLAYIGDAFFDMIIRSILVNKGNTAVNNLHKRASSVVKAPTQAAMVKALMEDLTEEEQDYYRRGRNSKPHTKAKNATTMDYLDATGFEAVMGFLYLTGGIDRACELVNLGINKLELDIL
;
A
#
# COMPACT_ATOMS: atom_id res chain seq x y z
N MET A 1 -11.19 2.20 -19.01
CA MET A 1 -9.96 1.67 -18.39
C MET A 1 -9.32 2.81 -17.64
N ALA A 2 -9.12 2.67 -16.34
CA ALA A 2 -8.37 3.66 -15.59
C ALA A 2 -6.99 3.83 -16.25
N ALA A 3 -6.53 5.08 -16.40
CA ALA A 3 -5.19 5.33 -16.89
C ALA A 3 -4.20 4.71 -15.90
N ASP A 4 -3.31 3.84 -16.39
CA ASP A 4 -2.15 3.39 -15.63
C ASP A 4 -1.30 4.63 -15.29
N LEU A 5 -1.34 5.03 -14.02
CA LEU A 5 -0.65 6.23 -13.55
C LEU A 5 0.87 6.09 -13.72
N ASN A 6 1.42 4.90 -13.50
CA ASN A 6 2.85 4.66 -13.65
C ASN A 6 3.26 4.79 -15.12
N ALA A 7 2.52 4.16 -16.05
CA ALA A 7 2.77 4.32 -17.48
C ALA A 7 2.59 5.77 -17.95
N TYR A 8 1.58 6.47 -17.44
CA TYR A 8 1.38 7.90 -17.72
C TYR A 8 2.57 8.75 -17.28
N LEU A 9 3.10 8.52 -16.07
CA LEU A 9 4.27 9.24 -15.57
C LEU A 9 5.52 8.89 -16.40
N ASN A 10 5.73 7.62 -16.74
CA ASN A 10 6.84 7.19 -17.58
C ASN A 10 6.83 7.88 -18.95
N ASP A 11 5.68 7.95 -19.61
CA ASP A 11 5.50 8.70 -20.87
C ASP A 11 5.85 10.19 -20.69
N LYS A 12 5.29 10.83 -19.67
CA LYS A 12 5.45 12.27 -19.44
C LYS A 12 6.88 12.68 -19.10
N PHE A 13 7.65 11.80 -18.48
CA PHE A 13 9.02 12.06 -18.07
C PHE A 13 10.07 11.35 -18.93
N GLY A 14 9.68 10.64 -19.99
CA GLY A 14 10.60 9.93 -20.89
C GLY A 14 11.36 8.80 -20.19
N ILE A 15 10.73 8.10 -19.26
CA ILE A 15 11.32 7.01 -18.47
C ILE A 15 10.99 5.68 -19.14
N GLU A 16 12.01 4.84 -19.35
CA GLU A 16 11.80 3.47 -19.85
C GLU A 16 11.24 2.56 -18.76
N THR A 17 10.25 1.75 -19.11
CA THR A 17 9.70 0.73 -18.21
C THR A 17 10.76 -0.31 -17.86
N GLN A 18 10.93 -0.57 -16.57
CA GLN A 18 11.82 -1.62 -16.09
C GLN A 18 11.07 -2.90 -15.73
N ASP A 19 11.75 -4.03 -15.85
CA ASP A 19 11.23 -5.30 -15.37
C ASP A 19 11.05 -5.27 -13.85
N ILE A 20 9.82 -5.46 -13.40
CA ILE A 20 9.45 -5.38 -11.99
C ILE A 20 10.24 -6.34 -11.09
N ARG A 21 10.70 -7.47 -11.65
CA ARG A 21 11.47 -8.49 -10.93
C ARG A 21 12.84 -7.97 -10.49
N THR A 22 13.32 -6.89 -11.11
CA THR A 22 14.60 -6.25 -10.78
C THR A 22 14.54 -5.35 -9.54
N TYR A 23 13.34 -4.90 -9.15
CA TYR A 23 13.19 -4.06 -7.96
C TYR A 23 13.40 -4.86 -6.68
N SER A 24 14.16 -4.26 -5.75
CA SER A 24 14.30 -4.81 -4.41
C SER A 24 12.96 -4.73 -3.66
N PRO A 25 12.69 -5.63 -2.71
CA PRO A 25 11.43 -5.58 -1.95
C PRO A 25 11.22 -4.26 -1.22
N LEU A 26 12.29 -3.64 -0.72
CA LEU A 26 12.24 -2.32 -0.07
C LEU A 26 11.91 -1.19 -1.06
N THR A 27 12.31 -1.31 -2.33
CA THR A 27 11.94 -0.32 -3.37
C THR A 27 10.46 -0.41 -3.69
N LEU A 28 9.91 -1.64 -3.75
CA LEU A 28 8.48 -1.85 -3.92
C LEU A 28 7.70 -1.31 -2.73
N ALA A 29 8.14 -1.59 -1.51
CA ALA A 29 7.51 -1.03 -0.31
C ALA A 29 7.56 0.50 -0.29
N TYR A 30 8.68 1.11 -0.67
CA TYR A 30 8.83 2.56 -0.73
C TYR A 30 7.76 3.25 -1.60
N ILE A 31 7.54 2.76 -2.82
CA ILE A 31 6.51 3.35 -3.69
C ILE A 31 5.09 2.93 -3.28
N GLY A 32 4.94 1.72 -2.75
CA GLY A 32 3.67 1.18 -2.30
C GLY A 32 3.09 1.89 -1.08
N ASP A 33 3.93 2.32 -0.13
CA ASP A 33 3.53 3.17 1.00
C ASP A 33 2.91 4.49 0.52
N ALA A 34 3.60 5.17 -0.41
CA ALA A 34 3.08 6.41 -1.01
C ALA A 34 1.78 6.18 -1.79
N PHE A 35 1.67 5.07 -2.52
CA PHE A 35 0.47 4.74 -3.28
C PHE A 35 -0.72 4.44 -2.36
N PHE A 36 -0.51 3.65 -1.29
CA PHE A 36 -1.54 3.38 -0.30
C PHE A 36 -2.00 4.65 0.42
N ASP A 37 -1.06 5.49 0.88
CA ASP A 37 -1.38 6.78 1.51
C ASP A 37 -2.20 7.69 0.56
N MET A 38 -1.85 7.70 -0.74
CA MET A 38 -2.61 8.44 -1.75
C MET A 38 -4.04 7.93 -1.90
N ILE A 39 -4.26 6.61 -1.93
CA ILE A 39 -5.61 6.02 -1.98
C ILE A 39 -6.43 6.46 -0.77
N ILE A 40 -5.89 6.29 0.44
CA ILE A 40 -6.58 6.63 1.69
C ILE A 40 -6.91 8.12 1.76
N ARG A 41 -5.95 9.00 1.44
CA ARG A 41 -6.17 10.45 1.40
C ARG A 41 -7.22 10.84 0.37
N SER A 42 -7.20 10.20 -0.80
CA SER A 42 -8.19 10.45 -1.85
C SER A 42 -9.60 10.11 -1.39
N ILE A 43 -9.80 8.97 -0.71
CA ILE A 43 -11.09 8.59 -0.12
C ILE A 43 -11.55 9.66 0.89
N LEU A 44 -10.68 10.04 1.83
CA LEU A 44 -11.02 10.97 2.90
C LEU A 44 -11.33 12.38 2.40
N VAL A 45 -10.56 12.89 1.42
CA VAL A 45 -10.77 14.22 0.83
C VAL A 45 -12.09 14.25 0.03
N ASN A 46 -12.37 13.21 -0.76
CA ASN A 46 -13.58 13.17 -1.57
C ASN A 46 -14.87 12.95 -0.75
N LYS A 47 -14.77 12.39 0.45
CA LYS A 47 -15.93 12.21 1.35
C LYS A 47 -16.45 13.49 2.00
N GLY A 48 -15.64 14.52 2.10
CA GLY A 48 -16.10 15.78 2.66
C GLY A 48 -14.98 16.73 3.01
N ASN A 49 -15.23 18.02 2.77
CA ASN A 49 -14.32 19.07 3.17
C ASN A 49 -14.35 19.25 4.69
N THR A 50 -13.27 18.86 5.36
CA THR A 50 -13.07 19.06 6.80
C THR A 50 -11.70 19.69 7.05
N ALA A 51 -11.45 20.14 8.28
CA ALA A 51 -10.17 20.72 8.63
C ALA A 51 -9.02 19.74 8.34
N VAL A 52 -7.93 20.24 7.75
CA VAL A 52 -6.76 19.44 7.36
C VAL A 52 -6.21 18.58 8.52
N ASN A 53 -6.26 19.09 9.75
CA ASN A 53 -5.84 18.34 10.94
C ASN A 53 -6.70 17.07 11.17
N ASN A 54 -8.01 17.13 10.88
CA ASN A 54 -8.89 15.97 10.99
C ASN A 54 -8.60 14.95 9.89
N LEU A 55 -8.37 15.41 8.65
CA LEU A 55 -7.94 14.54 7.55
C LEU A 55 -6.64 13.83 7.89
N HIS A 56 -5.64 14.55 8.40
CA HIS A 56 -4.36 13.97 8.81
C HIS A 56 -4.52 12.91 9.90
N LYS A 57 -5.29 13.20 10.96
CA LYS A 57 -5.54 12.24 12.05
C LYS A 57 -6.21 10.96 11.54
N ARG A 58 -7.23 11.09 10.68
CA ARG A 58 -7.92 9.94 10.08
C ARG A 58 -7.00 9.14 9.17
N ALA A 59 -6.27 9.80 8.26
CA ALA A 59 -5.32 9.12 7.37
C ALA A 59 -4.26 8.37 8.18
N SER A 60 -3.58 9.04 9.12
CA SER A 60 -2.56 8.43 9.99
C SER A 60 -3.07 7.26 10.84
N SER A 61 -4.37 7.22 11.18
CA SER A 61 -4.94 6.06 11.89
C SER A 61 -5.03 4.80 11.00
N VAL A 62 -5.11 4.97 9.68
CA VAL A 62 -5.23 3.88 8.70
C VAL A 62 -3.87 3.49 8.14
N VAL A 63 -3.03 4.46 7.81
CA VAL A 63 -1.74 4.21 7.14
C VAL A 63 -0.61 3.81 8.09
N LYS A 64 -0.85 3.77 9.40
CA LYS A 64 0.15 3.30 10.37
C LYS A 64 0.40 1.79 10.26
N ALA A 65 1.64 1.37 10.50
CA ALA A 65 2.07 -0.03 10.40
C ALA A 65 1.15 -1.06 11.12
N PRO A 66 0.67 -0.83 12.35
CA PRO A 66 -0.25 -1.80 12.99
C PRO A 66 -1.54 -2.03 12.20
N THR A 67 -2.11 -0.98 11.60
CA THR A 67 -3.34 -1.11 10.81
C THR A 67 -3.07 -1.80 9.47
N GLN A 68 -1.96 -1.46 8.81
CA GLN A 68 -1.52 -2.15 7.59
C GLN A 68 -1.25 -3.66 7.84
N ALA A 69 -0.59 -3.99 8.95
CA ALA A 69 -0.34 -5.37 9.37
C ALA A 69 -1.64 -6.13 9.64
N ALA A 70 -2.61 -5.51 10.31
CA ALA A 70 -3.93 -6.11 10.51
C ALA A 70 -4.66 -6.32 9.17
N MET A 71 -4.55 -5.35 8.25
CA MET A 71 -5.22 -5.38 6.95
C MET A 71 -4.70 -6.54 6.10
N VAL A 72 -3.39 -6.67 5.93
CA VAL A 72 -2.82 -7.76 5.12
C VAL A 72 -3.04 -9.14 5.73
N LYS A 73 -3.09 -9.25 7.07
CA LYS A 73 -3.47 -10.50 7.75
C LYS A 73 -4.90 -10.91 7.42
N ALA A 74 -5.83 -9.96 7.39
CA ALA A 74 -7.23 -10.21 7.04
C ALA A 74 -7.44 -10.51 5.55
N LEU A 75 -6.51 -10.06 4.69
CA LEU A 75 -6.54 -10.23 3.24
C LEU A 75 -5.78 -11.45 2.72
N MET A 76 -5.08 -12.20 3.57
CA MET A 76 -4.12 -13.22 3.12
C MET A 76 -4.73 -14.26 2.16
N GLU A 77 -5.98 -14.66 2.38
CA GLU A 77 -6.72 -15.60 1.53
C GLU A 77 -7.29 -14.95 0.27
N ASP A 78 -7.43 -13.62 0.25
CA ASP A 78 -7.90 -12.86 -0.91
C ASP A 78 -6.77 -12.51 -1.89
N LEU A 79 -5.50 -12.62 -1.45
CA LEU A 79 -4.32 -12.39 -2.28
C LEU A 79 -4.09 -13.56 -3.24
N THR A 80 -3.75 -13.24 -4.48
CA THR A 80 -3.27 -14.23 -5.47
C THR A 80 -1.91 -14.81 -5.05
N GLU A 81 -1.51 -15.94 -5.64
CA GLU A 81 -0.20 -16.54 -5.34
C GLU A 81 0.97 -15.60 -5.63
N GLU A 82 0.87 -14.79 -6.69
CA GLU A 82 1.87 -13.79 -7.05
C GLU A 82 1.90 -12.64 -6.04
N GLU A 83 0.74 -12.11 -5.65
CA GLU A 83 0.63 -11.07 -4.61
C GLU A 83 1.21 -11.57 -3.28
N GLN A 84 0.94 -12.83 -2.90
CA GLN A 84 1.52 -13.44 -1.70
C GLN A 84 3.06 -13.58 -1.80
N ASP A 85 3.61 -13.79 -2.99
CA ASP A 85 5.07 -13.82 -3.19
C ASP A 85 5.69 -12.45 -2.93
N TYR A 86 5.14 -11.38 -3.51
CA TYR A 86 5.58 -10.02 -3.25
C TYR A 86 5.42 -9.62 -1.78
N TYR A 87 4.33 -10.04 -1.13
CA TYR A 87 4.17 -9.91 0.32
C TYR A 87 5.30 -10.57 1.10
N ARG A 88 5.60 -11.86 0.82
CA ARG A 88 6.68 -12.60 1.49
C ARG A 88 8.05 -11.94 1.27
N ARG A 89 8.32 -11.47 0.05
CA ARG A 89 9.55 -10.73 -0.30
C ARG A 89 9.69 -9.45 0.52
N GLY A 90 8.64 -8.65 0.62
CA GLY A 90 8.61 -7.43 1.42
C GLY A 90 8.78 -7.71 2.91
N ARG A 91 8.00 -8.63 3.45
CA ARG A 91 8.01 -9.02 4.87
C ARG A 91 9.36 -9.57 5.34
N ASN A 92 10.06 -10.30 4.48
CA ASN A 92 11.36 -10.89 4.82
C ASN A 92 12.54 -9.94 4.55
N SER A 93 12.28 -8.74 4.01
CA SER A 93 13.31 -7.71 3.90
C SER A 93 13.68 -7.21 5.30
N LYS A 94 14.98 -7.05 5.57
CA LYS A 94 15.48 -6.61 6.89
C LYS A 94 15.49 -5.08 6.95
N PRO A 95 14.65 -4.40 7.74
CA PRO A 95 14.75 -2.97 7.90
C PRO A 95 15.99 -2.64 8.74
N HIS A 96 16.75 -1.61 8.35
CA HIS A 96 17.97 -1.21 9.06
C HIS A 96 17.72 -0.58 10.45
N THR A 97 16.47 -0.36 10.87
CA THR A 97 16.15 0.33 12.12
C THR A 97 15.00 -0.34 12.88
N LYS A 98 15.17 -0.49 14.21
CA LYS A 98 14.13 -0.94 15.15
C LYS A 98 13.37 0.27 15.68
N ALA A 99 12.05 0.33 15.49
CA ALA A 99 11.21 1.40 16.02
C ALA A 99 10.62 1.06 17.40
N LYS A 100 10.40 2.09 18.23
CA LYS A 100 10.06 1.98 19.68
C LYS A 100 8.62 1.58 20.02
N ASN A 101 7.66 1.64 19.08
CA ASN A 101 6.22 1.68 19.41
C ASN A 101 5.30 0.68 18.66
N ALA A 102 5.79 -0.08 17.67
CA ALA A 102 5.05 -1.20 17.10
C ALA A 102 5.91 -2.46 17.21
N THR A 103 5.29 -3.64 17.22
CA THR A 103 6.10 -4.86 17.29
C THR A 103 6.93 -4.96 16.02
N THR A 104 8.12 -5.56 16.12
CA THR A 104 8.94 -5.85 14.93
C THR A 104 8.12 -6.58 13.87
N MET A 105 7.19 -7.44 14.28
CA MET A 105 6.32 -8.19 13.38
C MET A 105 5.35 -7.29 12.61
N ASP A 106 4.73 -6.31 13.27
CA ASP A 106 3.80 -5.39 12.59
C ASP A 106 4.51 -4.58 11.51
N TYR A 107 5.76 -4.15 11.74
CA TYR A 107 6.54 -3.48 10.71
C TYR A 107 6.87 -4.39 9.52
N LEU A 108 7.24 -5.64 9.78
CA LEU A 108 7.53 -6.59 8.70
C LEU A 108 6.26 -6.92 7.90
N ASP A 109 5.14 -7.16 8.58
CA ASP A 109 3.87 -7.44 7.90
C ASP A 109 3.40 -6.21 7.09
N ALA A 110 3.52 -4.98 7.64
CA ALA A 110 3.24 -3.74 6.91
C ALA A 110 4.15 -3.56 5.69
N THR A 111 5.47 -3.78 5.83
CA THR A 111 6.42 -3.72 4.71
C THR A 111 6.07 -4.73 3.61
N GLY A 112 5.57 -5.92 4.01
CA GLY A 112 5.02 -6.90 3.09
C GLY A 112 3.81 -6.36 2.32
N PHE A 113 2.86 -5.72 3.01
CA PHE A 113 1.70 -5.11 2.38
C PHE A 113 2.08 -3.97 1.42
N GLU A 114 2.98 -3.08 1.85
CA GLU A 114 3.51 -2.00 1.03
C GLU A 114 4.17 -2.56 -0.25
N ALA A 115 4.92 -3.67 -0.16
CA ALA A 115 5.50 -4.31 -1.34
C ALA A 115 4.45 -4.82 -2.34
N VAL A 116 3.31 -5.34 -1.87
CA VAL A 116 2.18 -5.71 -2.74
C VAL A 116 1.57 -4.48 -3.40
N MET A 117 1.36 -3.40 -2.66
CA MET A 117 0.82 -2.15 -3.21
C MET A 117 1.76 -1.54 -4.26
N GLY A 118 3.07 -1.61 -4.03
CA GLY A 118 4.07 -1.18 -5.00
C GLY A 118 4.10 -2.06 -6.26
N PHE A 119 3.92 -3.37 -6.10
CA PHE A 119 3.78 -4.29 -7.23
C PHE A 119 2.58 -3.93 -8.11
N LEU A 120 1.41 -3.76 -7.49
CA LEU A 120 0.18 -3.39 -8.20
C LEU A 120 0.30 -2.02 -8.87
N TYR A 121 0.92 -1.04 -8.21
CA TYR A 121 1.14 0.28 -8.80
C TYR A 121 2.01 0.21 -10.06
N LEU A 122 3.17 -0.46 -9.99
CA LEU A 122 4.13 -0.51 -11.09
C LEU A 122 3.64 -1.35 -12.28
N THR A 123 2.65 -2.22 -12.07
CA THR A 123 2.00 -3.04 -13.11
C THR A 123 0.67 -2.45 -13.61
N GLY A 124 0.30 -1.25 -13.17
CA GLY A 124 -0.96 -0.60 -13.58
C GLY A 124 -2.23 -1.18 -12.94
N GLY A 125 -2.09 -2.02 -11.93
CA GLY A 125 -3.16 -2.72 -11.20
C GLY A 125 -3.94 -1.84 -10.21
N ILE A 126 -4.29 -0.61 -10.57
CA ILE A 126 -5.02 0.32 -9.68
C ILE A 126 -6.38 -0.24 -9.24
N ASP A 127 -7.11 -0.91 -10.14
CA ASP A 127 -8.42 -1.48 -9.82
C ASP A 127 -8.29 -2.58 -8.75
N ARG A 128 -7.29 -3.46 -8.90
CA ARG A 128 -6.99 -4.53 -7.94
C ARG A 128 -6.50 -3.98 -6.60
N ALA A 129 -5.66 -2.94 -6.63
CA ALA A 129 -5.22 -2.26 -5.42
C ALA A 129 -6.42 -1.66 -4.64
N CYS A 130 -7.32 -0.96 -5.34
CA CYS A 130 -8.54 -0.41 -4.76
C CYS A 130 -9.47 -1.51 -4.23
N GLU A 131 -9.59 -2.65 -4.91
CA GLU A 131 -10.35 -3.81 -4.44
C GLU A 131 -9.81 -4.33 -3.10
N LEU A 132 -8.50 -4.59 -3.01
CA LEU A 132 -7.85 -5.05 -1.78
C LEU A 132 -7.99 -4.04 -0.65
N VAL A 133 -7.82 -2.74 -0.92
CA VAL A 133 -8.00 -1.68 0.08
C VAL A 133 -9.45 -1.64 0.56
N ASN A 134 -10.43 -1.70 -0.34
CA ASN A 134 -11.84 -1.72 0.01
C ASN A 134 -12.21 -2.95 0.85
N LEU A 135 -11.74 -4.15 0.46
CA LEU A 135 -11.92 -5.37 1.26
C LEU A 135 -11.27 -5.23 2.64
N GLY A 136 -10.04 -4.71 2.70
CA GLY A 136 -9.32 -4.51 3.95
C GLY A 136 -10.02 -3.55 4.91
N ILE A 137 -10.56 -2.45 4.38
CA ILE A 137 -11.37 -1.50 5.16
C ILE A 137 -12.61 -2.18 5.72
N ASN A 138 -13.35 -2.93 4.90
CA ASN A 138 -14.58 -3.59 5.32
C ASN A 138 -14.31 -4.69 6.35
N LYS A 139 -13.28 -5.53 6.16
CA LYS A 139 -12.91 -6.60 7.10
C LYS A 139 -12.44 -6.09 8.46
N LEU A 140 -11.85 -4.90 8.50
CA LEU A 140 -11.40 -4.25 9.73
C LEU A 140 -12.41 -3.23 10.28
N GLU A 141 -13.57 -3.07 9.64
CA GLU A 141 -14.62 -2.12 10.02
C GLU A 141 -14.08 -0.68 10.21
N LEU A 142 -13.16 -0.23 9.34
CA LEU A 142 -12.58 1.10 9.46
C LEU A 142 -13.59 2.16 9.02
N ASP A 143 -13.82 3.16 9.87
CA ASP A 143 -14.69 4.32 9.59
C ASP A 143 -14.04 5.33 8.61
N ILE A 144 -13.81 4.87 7.38
CA ILE A 144 -13.32 5.69 6.27
C ILE A 144 -14.14 5.54 4.99
N LEU A 145 -14.95 4.48 4.83
CA LEU A 145 -15.90 4.29 3.70
C LEU A 145 -17.33 4.70 4.02
#